data_AF-A0A5M3XI18-F1
#
_entry.id   AF-A0A5M3XI18-F1
#
_cell.length_a   1.000
_cell.length_b   1.000
_cell.length_c   1.000
_cell.angle_alpha   90.00
_cell.angle_beta   90.00
_cell.angle_gamma   90.00
#
_symmetry.space_group_name_H-M   'P 1'
#
loop_
_entity.id
_entity.type
_entity.pdbx_description
1 polymer ?
#
loop_
_entity_poly.entity_id
_entity_poly.type
_entity_poly.pdbx_seq_one_letter_code
_entity_poly.pdbx_strand_id
1 'polypeptide(L)' 'MRMTSFSSALRVAYRATTILRRSLAAILLFLAIRPSLLDSVDGRPRGHLTKFGISRIRFREMAHRGELPGVTKASW' A
#
# COMPACT_ATOMS: atom_id res chain seq x y z
N MET A 1 46.69 27.50 16.77
CA MET A 1 45.28 27.73 17.13
C MET A 1 44.41 26.72 16.39
N ARG A 2 44.29 25.46 16.90
CA ARG A 2 43.57 24.37 16.21
C ARG A 2 42.21 24.16 16.88
N MET A 3 41.17 24.81 16.36
CA MET A 3 39.76 24.53 16.72
C MET A 3 39.11 23.63 15.67
N THR A 4 39.60 22.40 15.49
CA THR A 4 38.94 21.42 14.62
C THR A 4 38.81 20.05 15.27
N SER A 5 38.47 20.00 16.57
CA SER A 5 38.03 18.74 17.19
C SER A 5 36.51 18.71 17.31
N PHE A 6 35.83 18.65 16.16
CA PHE A 6 34.45 18.15 16.15
C PHE A 6 34.57 16.64 16.42
N SER A 7 34.45 16.28 17.70
CA SER A 7 34.65 14.95 18.25
C SER A 7 34.20 13.87 17.26
N SER A 8 35.13 13.03 16.83
CA SER A 8 34.89 11.88 15.95
C SER A 8 33.70 11.03 16.41
N ALA A 9 33.45 11.00 17.72
CA ALA A 9 32.29 10.35 18.34
C ALA A 9 30.94 10.90 17.84
N LEU A 10 30.79 12.23 17.68
CA LEU A 10 29.55 12.84 17.19
C LEU A 10 29.29 12.50 15.72
N ARG A 11 30.34 12.39 14.89
CA ARG A 11 30.20 11.98 13.48
C ARG A 11 29.82 10.51 13.33
N VAL A 12 30.37 9.63 14.17
CA VAL A 12 30.01 8.20 14.19
C VAL A 12 28.58 8.02 14.70
N ALA A 13 28.20 8.72 15.78
CA ALA A 13 26.84 8.71 16.30
C ALA A 13 25.81 9.27 15.28
N TYR A 14 26.16 10.35 14.56
CA TYR A 14 25.28 10.94 13.56
C TYR A 14 25.15 10.06 12.30
N ARG A 15 26.21 9.34 11.89
CA ARG A 15 26.13 8.33 10.82
C ARG A 15 25.32 7.10 11.22
N ALA A 16 25.47 6.61 12.45
CA ALA A 16 24.70 5.48 12.96
C ALA A 16 23.19 5.78 13.02
N THR A 17 22.82 6.99 13.44
CA THR A 17 21.42 7.44 13.50
C THR A 17 20.81 7.69 12.12
N THR A 18 21.59 8.17 11.13
CA THR A 18 21.08 8.33 9.75
C THR A 18 20.85 7.00 9.03
N ILE A 19 21.66 5.97 9.30
CA ILE A 19 21.45 4.61 8.76
C ILE A 19 20.15 4.04 9.34
N LEU A 20 19.98 4.08 10.66
CA LEU A 20 18.78 3.57 11.34
C LEU A 20 17.51 4.31 10.89
N ARG A 21 17.59 5.63 10.71
CA ARG A 21 16.46 6.47 10.25
C ARG A 21 16.10 6.20 8.78
N ARG A 22 17.08 5.90 7.92
CA ARG A 22 16.84 5.51 6.51
C ARG A 22 16.22 4.11 6.41
N SER A 23 16.69 3.16 7.23
CA SER A 23 16.14 1.80 7.27
C SER A 23 14.70 1.78 7.79
N LEU A 24 14.40 2.54 8.86
CA LEU A 24 13.04 2.68 9.37
C LEU A 24 12.10 3.36 8.37
N ALA A 25 12.56 4.40 7.66
CA ALA A 25 11.75 5.06 6.63
C ALA A 25 11.41 4.11 5.46
N ALA A 26 12.33 3.25 5.04
CA ALA A 26 12.08 2.25 3.99
C ALA A 26 11.08 1.16 4.45
N ILE A 27 11.20 0.70 5.69
CA ILE A 27 10.27 -0.27 6.29
C ILE A 27 8.86 0.35 6.42
N LEU A 28 8.77 1.59 6.89
CA LEU A 28 7.49 2.31 6.99
C LEU A 28 6.87 2.56 5.61
N LEU A 29 7.67 2.89 4.58
CA LEU A 29 7.19 3.04 3.20
C LEU A 29 6.64 1.72 2.65
N PHE A 30 7.31 0.59 2.93
CA PHE A 30 6.88 -0.75 2.51
C PHE A 30 5.57 -1.19 3.21
N LEU A 31 5.45 -0.92 4.51
CA LEU A 31 4.22 -1.17 5.29
C LEU A 31 3.07 -0.22 4.94
N ALA A 32 3.37 0.98 4.42
CA ALA A 32 2.38 1.98 4.03
C ALA A 32 1.79 1.78 2.63
N ILE A 33 2.26 0.80 1.85
CA ILE A 33 1.60 0.39 0.59
C ILE A 33 0.23 -0.17 0.97
N ARG A 34 -0.80 0.70 0.97
CA ARG A 34 -2.18 0.29 1.20
C ARG A 34 -2.60 -0.71 0.13
N PRO A 35 -3.01 -1.94 0.47
CA PRO A 35 -3.53 -2.92 -0.50
C PRO A 35 -4.94 -2.58 -0.99
N SER A 36 -5.36 -1.31 -0.91
CA SER A 36 -6.71 -0.84 -1.23
C SER A 36 -7.06 -0.91 -2.72
N LEU A 37 -6.15 -1.41 -3.56
CA LEU A 37 -6.29 -1.53 -5.01
C LEU A 37 -6.32 -2.98 -5.51
N LEU A 38 -6.18 -3.96 -4.61
CA LEU A 38 -6.17 -5.38 -4.99
C LEU A 38 -7.55 -6.01 -4.75
N ASP A 39 -7.99 -6.82 -5.69
CA ASP A 39 -9.16 -7.69 -5.48
C ASP A 39 -8.89 -8.62 -4.30
N SER A 40 -9.81 -8.67 -3.32
CA SER A 40 -9.63 -9.48 -2.10
C SER A 40 -9.65 -10.99 -2.35
N VAL A 41 -10.09 -11.43 -3.52
CA VAL A 41 -10.22 -12.85 -3.88
C VAL A 41 -9.13 -13.28 -4.86
N ASP A 42 -8.89 -12.49 -5.91
CA ASP A 42 -8.00 -12.88 -7.02
C ASP A 42 -6.68 -12.07 -7.03
N GLY A 43 -6.53 -11.05 -6.19
CA GLY A 43 -5.33 -10.20 -6.12
C GLY A 43 -5.08 -9.35 -7.36
N ARG A 44 -6.07 -9.11 -8.22
CA ARG A 44 -5.87 -8.28 -9.41
C ARG A 44 -5.60 -6.83 -8.98
N PRO A 45 -4.53 -6.19 -9.48
CA PRO A 45 -4.13 -4.85 -9.02
C PRO A 45 -5.01 -3.71 -9.55
N ARG A 46 -5.98 -3.99 -10.43
CA ARG A 46 -6.85 -2.96 -11.04
C ARG A 46 -8.23 -3.51 -11.37
N GLY A 47 -9.21 -2.61 -11.33
CA GLY A 47 -10.58 -2.89 -11.77
C GLY A 47 -11.45 -3.58 -10.72
N HIS A 48 -11.15 -3.34 -9.44
CA HIS A 48 -12.01 -3.72 -8.32
C HIS A 48 -13.13 -2.67 -8.16
N LEU A 49 -14.32 -3.13 -7.76
CA LEU A 49 -15.41 -2.24 -7.38
C LEU A 49 -15.36 -2.05 -5.86
N THR A 50 -14.99 -0.85 -5.39
CA THR A 50 -14.81 -0.55 -3.95
C THR A 50 -16.04 -0.88 -3.10
N LYS A 51 -17.25 -0.68 -3.63
CA LYS A 51 -18.51 -1.00 -2.93
C LYS A 51 -18.70 -2.50 -2.69
N PHE A 52 -18.19 -3.34 -3.58
CA PHE A 52 -18.40 -4.79 -3.55
C PHE A 52 -17.14 -5.58 -3.17
N GLY A 53 -15.96 -4.96 -3.13
CA GLY A 53 -14.69 -5.60 -2.77
C GLY A 53 -14.19 -6.68 -3.75
N ILE A 54 -14.81 -6.78 -4.92
CA ILE A 54 -14.54 -7.81 -5.93
C ILE A 54 -14.18 -7.19 -7.28
N SER A 55 -13.56 -8.01 -8.13
CA SER A 55 -13.18 -7.65 -9.50
C SER A 55 -14.41 -7.36 -10.36
N ARG A 56 -14.27 -6.48 -11.36
CA ARG A 56 -15.32 -6.22 -12.35
C ARG A 56 -15.79 -7.48 -13.10
N ILE A 57 -14.92 -8.50 -13.22
CA ILE A 57 -15.24 -9.74 -13.94
C ILE A 57 -16.13 -10.62 -13.06
N ARG A 58 -15.71 -10.86 -11.81
CA ARG A 58 -16.51 -11.56 -10.80
C ARG A 58 -17.85 -10.88 -10.59
N PHE A 59 -17.86 -9.54 -10.50
CA PHE A 59 -19.10 -8.79 -10.38
C PHE A 59 -20.09 -9.11 -11.51
N ARG A 60 -19.62 -9.19 -12.77
CA ARG A 60 -20.48 -9.55 -13.90
C ARG A 60 -20.97 -11.00 -13.80
N GLU A 61 -20.09 -11.95 -13.50
CA GLU A 61 -20.47 -13.36 -13.35
C GLU A 61 -21.51 -13.53 -12.24
N MET A 62 -21.29 -12.93 -11.08
CA MET A 62 -22.20 -12.97 -9.94
C MET A 62 -23.52 -12.26 -10.23
N ALA A 63 -23.50 -11.12 -10.94
CA ALA A 63 -24.70 -10.42 -11.39
C ALA A 63 -25.51 -11.29 -12.37
N HIS A 64 -24.85 -12.01 -13.29
CA HIS A 64 -25.52 -12.93 -14.20
C HIS A 64 -26.07 -14.18 -13.49
N ARG A 65 -25.41 -14.65 -12.42
CA ARG A 65 -25.92 -15.73 -11.56
C ARG A 65 -27.00 -15.30 -10.57
N GLY A 66 -27.25 -13.99 -10.41
CA GLY A 66 -28.21 -13.47 -9.45
C GLY A 66 -27.75 -13.51 -7.98
N GLU A 67 -26.44 -13.68 -7.74
CA GLU A 67 -25.85 -13.76 -6.40
C GLU A 67 -25.73 -12.38 -5.72
N LEU A 68 -25.89 -11.29 -6.48
CA LEU A 68 -25.76 -9.92 -5.97
C LEU A 68 -27.14 -9.31 -5.66
N PRO A 69 -27.50 -9.15 -4.36
CA PRO A 69 -28.81 -8.61 -3.99
C PRO A 69 -28.93 -7.15 -4.42
N GLY A 70 -30.07 -6.81 -5.03
CA GLY A 70 -30.38 -5.44 -5.47
C GLY A 70 -29.61 -4.98 -6.72
N VAL A 71 -28.91 -5.88 -7.42
CA VAL A 71 -28.28 -5.58 -8.71
C VAL A 71 -29.20 -6.04 -9.82
N THR A 72 -29.73 -5.08 -10.58
CA THR A 72 -30.53 -5.34 -11.78
C THR A 72 -29.83 -4.74 -13.00
N LYS A 73 -30.15 -5.28 -14.19
CA LYS A 73 -29.65 -4.73 -15.46
C LYS A 73 -30.25 -3.34 -15.66
N ALA A 74 -29.40 -2.34 -15.89
CA ALA A 74 -29.87 -1.00 -16.23
C ALA A 74 -30.56 -1.02 -17.61
N SER A 75 -31.77 -0.48 -17.68
CA SER A 75 -32.49 -0.17 -18.91
C SER A 75 -32.60 1.34 -19.00
N TRP A 76 -31.91 1.92 -19.98
CA TRP A 76 -32.15 3.28 -20.45
C TRP A 76 -33.04 3.21 -21.68
#